data_AF-A0A3L5TSX4-F1
#
_entry.id   AF-A0A3L5TSX4-F1
#
_cell.length_a   1.000
_cell.length_b   1.000
_cell.length_c   1.000
_cell.angle_alpha   90.00
_cell.angle_beta   90.00
_cell.angle_gamma   90.00
#
_symmetry.space_group_name_H-M   'P 1'
#
loop_
_entity.id
_entity.type
_entity.pdbx_description
1 polymer ?
#
loop_
_entity_poly.entity_id
_entity_poly.type
_entity_poly.pdbx_seq_one_letter_code
_entity_poly.pdbx_strand_id
1 'polypeptide(L)'
;MFSFKGNGKEIDTRWREISSTALEFSYLPERAGIYKIKVMWNEREILGSPFHTKITDRSRVSLMDDLTELMDENGHLALVCNQETRLHYDITDAGPGSFNAEVLSPSGKLKVNLRKPDTDQIEVAFIAKEE
;
A
#
# COMPACT_ATOMS: atom_id res chain seq x y z
N MET A 1 -12.36 25.23 -17.50
CA MET A 1 -11.40 25.24 -16.38
C MET A 1 -11.39 23.85 -15.78
N PHE A 2 -10.22 23.22 -15.71
CA PHE A 2 -10.06 21.89 -15.12
C PHE A 2 -9.56 22.06 -13.68
N SER A 3 -10.15 21.35 -12.72
CA SER A 3 -9.73 21.42 -11.31
C SER A 3 -9.63 20.02 -10.73
N PHE A 4 -8.46 19.65 -10.23
CA PHE A 4 -8.20 18.31 -9.70
C PHE A 4 -8.12 18.37 -8.19
N LYS A 5 -8.85 17.49 -7.51
CA LYS A 5 -8.84 17.41 -6.04
C LYS A 5 -8.46 16.02 -5.55
N GLY A 6 -7.46 15.94 -4.67
CA GLY A 6 -7.11 14.73 -3.93
C GLY A 6 -7.11 15.00 -2.44
N ASN A 7 -7.78 14.17 -1.67
CA ASN A 7 -7.86 14.31 -0.20
C ASN A 7 -8.25 15.74 0.24
N GLY A 8 -9.12 16.41 -0.51
CA GLY A 8 -9.57 17.78 -0.23
C GLY A 8 -8.61 18.90 -0.67
N LYS A 9 -7.40 18.58 -1.12
CA LYS A 9 -6.43 19.54 -1.68
C LYS A 9 -6.48 19.57 -3.20
N GLU A 10 -6.21 20.74 -3.77
CA GLU A 10 -5.96 20.88 -5.20
C GLU A 10 -4.60 20.26 -5.53
N ILE A 11 -4.55 19.41 -6.55
CA ILE A 11 -3.30 18.77 -7.00
C ILE A 11 -2.80 19.53 -8.22
N ASP A 12 -1.49 19.80 -8.26
CA ASP A 12 -0.87 20.34 -9.47
C ASP A 12 -1.05 19.36 -10.64
N THR A 13 -1.64 19.85 -11.71
CA THR A 13 -1.92 19.05 -12.89
C THR A 13 -1.38 19.69 -14.13
N ARG A 14 -0.74 18.85 -14.93
CA ARG A 14 -0.29 19.18 -16.27
C ARG A 14 -1.28 18.62 -17.25
N TRP A 15 -1.48 19.34 -18.34
CA TRP A 15 -2.28 18.85 -19.44
C TRP A 15 -1.60 19.16 -20.76
N ARG A 16 -1.91 18.36 -21.77
CA ARG A 16 -1.49 18.60 -23.14
C ARG A 16 -2.56 18.19 -24.13
N GLU A 17 -2.61 18.87 -25.26
CA GLU A 17 -3.43 18.44 -26.39
C GLU A 17 -2.74 17.27 -27.11
N ILE A 18 -3.45 16.15 -27.26
CA ILE A 18 -3.00 15.00 -28.06
C ILE A 18 -3.47 15.19 -29.50
N SER A 19 -4.68 15.71 -29.69
CA SER A 19 -5.28 16.04 -30.99
C SER A 19 -6.42 17.05 -30.79
N SER A 20 -7.02 17.51 -31.90
CA SER A 20 -8.17 18.43 -31.88
C SER A 20 -9.39 17.94 -31.09
N THR A 21 -9.44 16.66 -30.73
CA THR A 21 -10.53 16.05 -29.96
C THR A 21 -10.08 15.33 -28.69
N ALA A 22 -8.78 15.36 -28.35
CA ALA A 22 -8.23 14.59 -27.24
C ALA A 22 -7.24 15.40 -26.40
N LEU A 23 -7.45 15.38 -25.08
CA LEU A 23 -6.57 15.99 -24.08
C LEU A 23 -6.00 14.91 -23.16
N GLU A 24 -4.73 15.04 -22.80
CA GLU A 24 -4.08 14.25 -21.74
C GLU A 24 -4.00 15.10 -20.47
N PHE A 25 -4.25 14.47 -19.32
CA PHE A 25 -4.01 15.06 -18.01
C PHE A 25 -3.04 14.19 -17.21
N SER A 26 -2.11 14.81 -16.51
CA SER A 26 -1.11 14.14 -15.67
C SER A 26 -1.03 14.84 -14.32
N TYR A 27 -0.89 14.04 -13.27
CA TYR A 27 -0.70 14.50 -11.89
C TYR A 27 0.30 13.60 -11.18
N LEU A 28 1.00 14.15 -10.18
CA LEU A 28 1.89 13.40 -9.31
C LEU A 28 1.28 13.36 -7.89
N PRO A 29 0.77 12.21 -7.43
CA PRO A 29 0.22 12.11 -6.08
C PRO A 29 1.34 12.18 -5.03
N GLU A 30 1.17 13.00 -4.00
CA GLU A 30 2.13 13.12 -2.90
C GLU A 30 1.98 12.04 -1.82
N ARG A 31 0.77 11.46 -1.69
CA ARG A 31 0.46 10.44 -0.67
C ARG A 31 -0.34 9.30 -1.27
N ALA A 32 -0.21 8.10 -0.70
CA ALA A 32 -1.12 7.01 -0.99
C ALA A 32 -2.55 7.36 -0.53
N GLY A 33 -3.56 6.75 -1.16
CA GLY A 33 -4.96 7.01 -0.83
C GLY A 33 -5.92 6.87 -2.00
N ILE A 34 -7.17 7.26 -1.78
CA ILE A 34 -8.23 7.28 -2.79
C ILE A 34 -8.45 8.73 -3.23
N TYR A 35 -8.29 8.98 -4.53
CA TYR A 35 -8.36 10.30 -5.13
C TYR A 35 -9.63 10.45 -5.97
N LYS A 36 -10.19 11.67 -5.99
CA LYS A 36 -11.44 12.00 -6.68
C LYS A 36 -11.20 13.07 -7.74
N ILE A 37 -11.01 12.64 -8.97
CA ILE A 37 -10.70 13.50 -10.10
C ILE A 37 -11.99 14.02 -10.72
N LYS A 38 -12.20 15.33 -10.65
CA LYS A 38 -13.33 16.02 -11.31
C LYS A 38 -12.87 16.65 -12.61
N VAL A 39 -13.62 16.42 -13.68
CA VAL A 39 -13.34 17.03 -14.99
C VAL A 39 -14.59 17.80 -15.42
N MET A 40 -14.40 19.09 -15.69
CA MET A 40 -15.50 20.01 -16.01
C MET A 40 -15.29 20.65 -17.38
N TRP A 41 -16.38 20.76 -18.14
CA TRP A 41 -16.47 21.47 -19.42
C TRP A 41 -17.65 22.44 -19.35
N ASN A 42 -17.41 23.72 -19.62
CA ASN A 42 -18.42 24.79 -19.47
C ASN A 42 -19.19 24.71 -18.14
N GLU A 43 -18.45 24.61 -17.03
CA GLU A 43 -18.98 24.55 -15.66
C GLU A 43 -19.88 23.33 -15.35
N ARG A 44 -19.93 22.34 -16.24
CA ARG A 44 -20.63 21.07 -16.03
C ARG A 44 -19.63 19.93 -15.97
N GLU A 45 -19.85 18.98 -15.05
CA GLU A 45 -19.07 17.74 -15.01
C GLU A 45 -19.29 16.95 -16.32
N ILE A 46 -18.21 16.47 -16.91
CA ILE A 46 -18.32 15.60 -18.09
C ILE A 46 -18.88 14.23 -17.70
N LEU A 47 -19.35 13.47 -18.68
CA LEU A 47 -19.79 12.10 -18.44
C LEU A 47 -18.67 11.26 -17.80
N GLY A 48 -18.99 10.56 -16.71
CA GLY A 48 -18.05 9.72 -15.97
C GLY A 48 -17.26 10.44 -14.87
N SER A 49 -17.27 11.78 -14.84
CA SER A 49 -16.79 12.52 -13.67
C SER A 49 -17.77 12.34 -12.50
N PRO A 50 -17.29 12.17 -11.25
CA PRO A 50 -15.88 12.10 -10.86
C PRO A 50 -15.26 10.71 -11.08
N PHE A 51 -14.01 10.69 -11.54
CA PHE A 51 -13.19 9.48 -11.62
C PHE A 51 -12.53 9.19 -10.27
N HIS A 52 -12.53 7.92 -9.86
CA HIS A 52 -11.91 7.49 -8.61
C HIS A 52 -10.63 6.72 -8.91
N THR A 53 -9.51 7.16 -8.36
CA THR A 53 -8.21 6.48 -8.51
C THR A 53 -7.70 6.01 -7.16
N LYS A 54 -7.05 4.84 -7.15
CA LYS A 54 -6.42 4.25 -5.96
C LYS A 54 -4.92 4.33 -6.13
N ILE A 55 -4.24 5.02 -5.22
CA ILE A 55 -2.79 5.16 -5.19
C ILE A 55 -2.28 4.39 -3.98
N THR A 56 -1.32 3.48 -4.19
CA THR A 56 -0.73 2.63 -3.15
C THR A 56 0.78 2.90 -3.11
N ASP A 57 1.36 2.94 -1.91
CA ASP A 57 2.80 3.07 -1.71
C ASP A 57 3.30 1.92 -0.82
N ARG A 58 3.92 0.92 -1.45
CA ARG A 58 4.44 -0.26 -0.74
C ARG A 58 5.63 0.06 0.17
N SER A 59 6.33 1.16 -0.07
CA SER A 59 7.47 1.57 0.76
C SER A 59 7.05 2.08 2.14
N ARG A 60 5.75 2.37 2.32
CA ARG A 60 5.15 2.83 3.58
C ARG A 60 4.69 1.69 4.48
N VAL A 61 4.83 0.45 4.05
CA VAL A 61 4.68 -0.70 4.91
C VAL A 61 5.95 -0.82 5.76
N SER A 62 5.82 -0.78 7.08
CA SER A 62 6.97 -0.84 7.98
C SER A 62 6.76 -1.86 9.10
N LEU A 63 7.82 -2.55 9.50
CA LEU A 63 7.78 -3.48 10.63
C LEU A 63 7.74 -2.66 11.94
N MET A 64 6.81 -3.00 12.83
CA MET A 64 6.61 -2.33 14.12
C MET A 64 7.39 -2.98 15.25
N ASP A 65 7.64 -4.29 15.14
CA ASP A 65 8.32 -5.04 16.20
C ASP A 65 9.81 -4.68 16.26
N ASP A 66 10.32 -4.51 17.49
CA ASP A 66 11.76 -4.50 17.73
C ASP A 66 12.27 -5.95 17.76
N LEU A 67 13.04 -6.30 16.72
CA LEU A 67 13.60 -7.65 16.57
C LEU A 67 15.00 -7.77 17.15
N THR A 68 15.57 -6.71 17.73
CA THR A 68 16.99 -6.66 18.11
C THR A 68 17.37 -7.79 19.08
N GLU A 69 16.52 -8.08 20.07
CA GLU A 69 16.75 -9.16 21.04
C GLU A 69 16.50 -10.57 20.47
N LEU A 70 15.85 -10.66 19.30
CA LEU A 70 15.55 -11.90 18.60
C LEU A 70 16.54 -12.20 17.48
N MET A 71 17.54 -11.35 17.26
CA MET A 71 18.58 -11.58 16.25
C MET A 71 19.73 -12.44 16.82
N ASP A 72 20.24 -13.35 16.01
CA ASP A 72 21.49 -14.05 16.29
C ASP A 72 22.72 -13.15 16.02
N GLU A 73 23.92 -13.68 16.29
CA GLU A 73 25.19 -12.97 16.07
C GLU A 73 25.45 -12.57 14.61
N ASN A 74 24.72 -13.18 13.65
CA ASN A 74 24.82 -12.90 12.23
C ASN A 74 23.71 -11.94 11.75
N GLY A 75 22.83 -11.47 12.64
CA GLY A 75 21.71 -10.61 12.32
C GLY A 75 20.50 -11.34 11.72
N HIS A 76 20.44 -12.67 11.82
CA HIS A 76 19.26 -13.43 11.43
C HIS A 76 18.26 -13.51 12.56
N LEU A 77 16.96 -13.47 12.23
CA LEU A 77 15.91 -13.68 13.22
C LEU A 77 15.97 -15.13 13.74
N ALA A 78 16.31 -15.29 15.02
CA ALA A 78 16.34 -16.56 15.73
C ALA A 78 14.91 -17.00 16.06
N LEU A 79 14.42 -18.00 15.34
CA LEU A 79 13.08 -18.54 15.51
C LEU A 79 13.08 -19.74 16.45
N VAL A 80 12.08 -19.80 17.34
CA VAL A 80 11.85 -20.99 18.17
C VAL A 80 11.00 -21.99 17.39
N CYS A 81 11.54 -23.18 17.15
CA CYS A 81 10.83 -24.24 16.42
C CYS A 81 9.53 -24.63 17.14
N ASN A 82 8.48 -24.91 16.35
CA ASN A 82 7.13 -25.25 16.80
C ASN A 82 6.43 -24.16 17.63
N GLN A 83 7.00 -22.96 17.72
CA GLN A 83 6.36 -21.79 18.32
C GLN A 83 5.85 -20.84 17.21
N GLU A 84 4.70 -20.23 17.45
CA GLU A 84 4.16 -19.21 16.53
C GLU A 84 4.98 -17.92 16.66
N THR A 85 5.61 -17.55 15.55
CA THR A 85 6.24 -16.24 15.36
C THR A 85 5.20 -15.28 14.82
N ARG A 86 5.17 -14.05 15.34
CA ARG A 86 4.26 -12.98 14.92
C ARG A 86 5.06 -11.74 14.60
N LEU A 87 4.81 -11.17 13.43
CA LEU A 87 5.41 -9.91 12.97
C LEU A 87 4.31 -8.90 12.67
N HIS A 88 4.34 -7.73 13.29
CA HIS A 88 3.36 -6.66 13.11
C HIS A 88 3.91 -5.60 12.15
N TYR A 89 3.09 -5.21 11.19
CA TYR A 89 3.42 -4.18 10.22
C TYR A 89 2.40 -3.04 10.28
N ASP A 90 2.91 -1.81 10.27
CA ASP A 90 2.14 -0.59 10.06
C ASP A 90 1.92 -0.42 8.54
N ILE A 91 0.65 -0.23 8.16
CA ILE A 91 0.19 0.00 6.78
C ILE A 91 -0.58 1.33 6.64
N THR A 92 -0.58 2.19 7.67
CA THR A 92 -1.35 3.46 7.73
C THR A 92 -1.19 4.30 6.46
N ASP A 93 0.05 4.47 6.02
CA ASP A 93 0.40 5.32 4.87
C ASP A 93 0.57 4.54 3.55
N ALA A 94 0.31 3.24 3.54
CA ALA A 94 0.46 2.41 2.33
C ALA A 94 -0.70 2.63 1.33
N GLY A 95 -1.82 3.17 1.80
CA GLY A 95 -3.03 3.39 1.00
C GLY A 95 -3.78 2.10 0.69
N PRO A 96 -4.81 2.16 -0.17
CA PRO A 96 -5.65 1.01 -0.48
C PRO A 96 -4.85 -0.12 -1.15
N GLY A 97 -5.03 -1.35 -0.68
CA GLY A 97 -4.38 -2.52 -1.29
C GLY A 97 -4.73 -3.83 -0.59
N SER A 98 -4.22 -4.93 -1.16
CA SER A 98 -4.15 -6.23 -0.49
C SER A 98 -2.72 -6.49 -0.04
N PHE A 99 -2.59 -7.09 1.13
CA PHE A 99 -1.32 -7.51 1.69
C PHE A 99 -1.18 -9.02 1.54
N ASN A 100 -0.02 -9.48 1.10
CA ASN A 100 0.30 -10.89 0.98
C ASN A 100 1.67 -11.11 1.63
N ALA A 101 1.86 -12.25 2.28
CA ALA A 101 3.14 -12.65 2.84
C ALA A 101 3.41 -14.12 2.50
N GLU A 102 4.68 -14.41 2.21
CA GLU A 102 5.19 -15.75 2.00
C GLU A 102 6.42 -15.95 2.87
N VAL A 103 6.52 -17.12 3.51
CA VAL A 103 7.70 -17.52 4.27
C VAL A 103 8.26 -18.78 3.64
N LEU A 104 9.53 -18.75 3.29
CA LEU A 104 10.25 -19.87 2.69
C LEU A 104 11.11 -20.55 3.75
N SER A 105 11.02 -21.86 3.83
CA SER A 105 11.94 -22.73 4.57
C SER A 105 12.69 -23.63 3.58
N PRO A 106 13.83 -24.23 3.96
CA PRO A 106 14.51 -25.22 3.12
C PRO A 106 13.59 -26.39 2.74
N SER A 107 12.67 -26.77 3.61
CA SER A 107 11.61 -27.77 3.35
C SER A 107 10.45 -27.29 2.46
N GLY A 108 10.44 -26.01 2.04
CA GLY A 108 9.42 -25.42 1.17
C GLY A 108 8.66 -24.25 1.80
N LYS A 109 7.51 -23.87 1.22
CA LYS A 109 6.70 -22.74 1.69
C LYS A 109 6.02 -23.08 3.02
N LEU A 110 6.18 -22.22 4.03
CA LEU A 110 5.44 -22.32 5.29
C LEU A 110 4.03 -21.75 5.15
N LYS A 111 3.09 -22.29 5.93
CA LYS A 111 1.76 -21.69 6.06
C LYS A 111 1.89 -20.38 6.82
N VAL A 112 1.43 -19.30 6.18
CA VAL A 112 1.33 -17.97 6.79
C VAL A 112 -0.13 -17.67 7.12
N ASN A 113 -0.38 -17.18 8.33
CA ASN A 113 -1.67 -16.66 8.75
C ASN A 113 -1.57 -15.13 8.81
N LEU A 114 -2.29 -14.45 7.93
CA LEU A 114 -2.43 -12.99 7.97
C LEU A 114 -3.61 -12.62 8.87
N ARG A 115 -3.38 -11.76 9.85
CA ARG A 115 -4.43 -11.22 10.74
C ARG A 115 -4.43 -9.70 10.66
N LYS A 116 -5.61 -9.08 10.73
CA LYS A 116 -5.76 -7.62 10.75
C LYS A 116 -6.28 -7.21 12.14
N PRO A 117 -5.40 -6.85 13.07
CA PRO A 117 -5.83 -6.45 14.42
C PRO A 117 -6.62 -5.12 14.38
N ASP A 118 -6.28 -4.20 13.46
CA ASP A 118 -7.04 -2.97 13.21
C ASP A 118 -6.98 -2.55 11.72
N THR A 119 -7.39 -1.31 11.42
CA THR A 119 -7.41 -0.76 10.05
C THR A 119 -6.04 -0.47 9.46
N ASP A 120 -5.05 -0.21 10.31
CA ASP A 120 -3.76 0.37 9.98
C ASP A 120 -2.60 -0.60 10.26
N GLN A 121 -2.91 -1.80 10.74
CA GLN A 121 -1.94 -2.83 11.06
C GLN A 121 -2.26 -4.17 10.42
N ILE A 122 -1.20 -4.94 10.18
CA ILE A 122 -1.30 -6.33 9.77
C ILE A 122 -0.30 -7.18 10.54
N GLU A 123 -0.76 -8.31 11.05
CA GLU A 123 0.07 -9.32 11.70
C GLU A 123 0.33 -10.46 10.70
N VAL A 124 1.60 -10.79 10.53
CA VAL A 124 2.09 -11.97 9.80
C VAL A 124 2.49 -13.02 10.82
N ALA A 125 1.73 -14.11 10.91
CA ALA A 125 1.99 -15.19 11.85
C ALA A 125 2.33 -16.51 11.13
N PHE A 126 3.37 -17.20 11.60
CA PHE A 126 3.79 -18.50 11.05
C PHE A 126 4.49 -19.34 12.12
N ILE A 127 4.61 -20.65 11.88
CA ILE A 127 5.30 -21.58 12.78
C ILE A 127 6.49 -22.16 12.03
N ALA A 128 7.70 -21.88 12.52
CA ALA A 128 8.92 -22.52 12.03
C ALA A 128 8.95 -23.98 12.50
N LYS A 129 9.48 -24.87 11.66
CA LYS A 129 9.68 -26.28 12.00
C LYS A 129 11.16 -26.57 12.05
N GLU A 130 11.53 -27.46 12.97
CA GLU A 130 12.84 -28.10 12.95
C GLU A 130 12.93 -28.95 11.67
N GLU A 131 14.10 -28.94 11.05
CA GLU A 131 14.39 -29.67 9.82
C GLU A 131 15.11 -30.98 10.09
#